data_AF-A0A8S1Q2F4-F1
#
_entry.id   AF-A0A8S1Q2F4-F1
#
_cell.length_a   1.000
_cell.length_b   1.000
_cell.length_c   1.000
_cell.angle_alpha   90.00
_cell.angle_beta   90.00
_cell.angle_gamma   90.00
#
_symmetry.space_group_name_H-M   'P 1'
#
loop_
_entity.id
_entity.type
_entity.pdbx_description
1 polymer ?
#
loop_
_entity_poly.entity_id
_entity_poly.type
_entity_poly.pdbx_seq_one_letter_code
_entity_poly.pdbx_strand_id
1 'polypeptide(L)'
;MQQQQQQQQQPRARTKERYVCEAMNLVKLWRQVYQTEIRVVDGRKVRITLDQAAELVGCPRKTLEDYYYLLRKAQNLVNLEDKKNEKMGFIRKICRENKKQQQLLKQEEEFYQINQFQLDEIHDD
;
A
#
# COMPACT_ATOMS: atom_id res chain seq x y z
N MET A 1 -22.22 -7.00 39.86
CA MET A 1 -22.45 -6.04 38.76
C MET A 1 -21.10 -5.53 38.28
N GLN A 2 -20.61 -5.97 37.11
CA GLN A 2 -19.38 -5.43 36.50
C GLN A 2 -19.78 -4.38 35.47
N GLN A 3 -19.37 -3.13 35.67
CA GLN A 3 -19.55 -2.06 34.69
C GLN A 3 -18.44 -2.17 33.63
N GLN A 4 -18.82 -2.48 32.39
CA GLN A 4 -17.97 -2.31 31.22
C GLN A 4 -17.85 -0.82 30.90
N GLN A 5 -16.65 -0.27 31.02
CA GLN A 5 -16.35 1.07 30.50
C GLN A 5 -16.25 1.02 28.98
N GLN A 6 -17.27 1.56 28.30
CA GLN A 6 -17.22 1.84 26.87
C GLN A 6 -16.27 3.03 26.63
N GLN A 7 -15.10 2.76 26.06
CA GLN A 7 -14.24 3.82 25.50
C GLN A 7 -14.95 4.45 24.30
N GLN A 8 -15.52 5.63 24.50
CA GLN A 8 -16.06 6.46 23.44
C GLN A 8 -14.94 6.84 22.46
N GLN A 9 -14.96 6.24 21.26
CA GLN A 9 -14.08 6.65 20.17
C GLN A 9 -14.53 8.02 19.67
N GLN A 10 -13.78 9.07 20.00
CA GLN A 10 -14.02 10.39 19.42
C GLN A 10 -13.90 10.33 17.88
N PRO A 11 -14.73 11.08 17.14
CA PRO A 11 -14.66 11.13 15.68
C PRO A 11 -13.27 11.62 15.26
N ARG A 12 -12.49 10.73 14.62
CA ARG A 12 -11.16 11.06 14.12
C ARG A 12 -11.30 12.18 13.08
N ALA A 13 -10.78 13.36 13.40
CA ALA A 13 -10.63 14.45 12.43
C ALA A 13 -9.90 13.91 11.18
N ARG A 14 -10.40 14.27 10.00
CA ARG A 14 -9.85 13.79 8.72
C ARG A 14 -8.39 14.21 8.65
N THR A 15 -7.48 13.24 8.66
CA THR A 15 -6.05 13.53 8.57
C THR A 15 -5.77 14.26 7.27
N LYS A 16 -5.09 15.40 7.35
CA LYS A 16 -4.64 16.14 6.16
C LYS A 16 -3.84 15.20 5.27
N GLU A 17 -4.16 15.21 3.99
CA GLU A 17 -3.48 14.36 3.02
C GLU A 17 -1.99 14.75 2.92
N ARG A 18 -1.12 13.74 2.97
CA ARG A 18 0.33 13.89 2.93
C ARG A 18 0.86 13.99 1.50
N TYR A 19 2.01 14.63 1.36
CA TYR A 19 2.78 14.62 0.12
C TYR A 19 3.48 13.27 -0.09
N VAL A 20 3.84 12.98 -1.34
CA VAL A 20 4.59 11.77 -1.71
C VAL A 20 5.94 11.72 -1.00
N CYS A 21 6.66 12.85 -0.94
CA CYS A 21 7.94 12.92 -0.22
C CYS A 21 7.82 12.53 1.27
N GLU A 22 6.78 13.02 1.95
CA GLU A 22 6.52 12.69 3.35
C GLU A 22 6.20 11.20 3.52
N ALA A 23 5.38 10.65 2.63
CA ALA A 23 5.05 9.22 2.65
C ALA A 23 6.29 8.34 2.41
N MET A 24 7.15 8.72 1.45
CA MET A 24 8.42 8.03 1.18
C MET A 24 9.33 8.06 2.41
N ASN A 25 9.49 9.22 3.04
CA ASN A 25 10.32 9.38 4.24
C ASN A 25 9.80 8.54 5.41
N LEU A 26 8.49 8.56 5.65
CA LEU A 26 7.84 7.76 6.70
C LEU A 26 8.04 6.26 6.48
N VAL A 27 7.83 5.80 5.25
CA VAL A 27 8.03 4.38 4.90
C VAL A 27 9.49 3.97 5.02
N LYS A 28 10.42 4.81 4.54
CA LYS A 28 11.87 4.57 4.64
C LYS A 28 12.28 4.46 6.10
N LEU A 29 11.89 5.43 6.94
CA LEU A 29 12.18 5.43 8.36
C LEU A 29 11.60 4.19 9.05
N TRP A 30 10.34 3.84 8.75
CA TRP A 30 9.69 2.67 9.32
C TRP A 30 10.42 1.35 9.00
N ARG A 31 10.86 1.17 7.74
CA ARG A 31 11.62 -0.01 7.35
C ARG A 31 13.02 -0.03 7.96
N GLN A 32 13.67 1.13 8.06
CA GLN A 32 14.96 1.24 8.71
C GLN A 32 14.86 0.90 10.21
N VAL A 33 13.93 1.51 10.93
CA VAL A 33 13.68 1.25 12.36
C VAL A 33 13.40 -0.23 12.60
N TYR A 34 12.54 -0.84 11.80
CA TYR A 34 12.27 -2.28 11.88
C TYR A 34 13.52 -3.15 11.67
N GLN A 35 14.45 -2.72 10.80
CA GLN A 35 15.67 -3.47 10.49
C GLN A 35 16.76 -3.30 11.55
N THR A 36 16.88 -2.12 12.15
CA THR A 36 18.01 -1.75 13.02
C THR A 36 17.71 -1.87 14.51
N GLU A 37 16.46 -1.66 14.93
CA GLU A 37 16.14 -1.57 16.35
C GLU A 37 16.00 -2.95 17.00
N ILE A 38 16.62 -3.05 18.18
CA ILE A 38 16.62 -4.24 19.02
C ILE A 38 16.15 -3.80 20.41
N ARG A 39 15.13 -4.48 20.93
CA ARG A 39 14.65 -4.28 22.29
C ARG A 39 15.24 -5.33 23.21
N VAL A 40 15.56 -4.94 24.44
CA VAL A 40 15.92 -5.91 25.48
C VAL A 40 14.65 -6.28 26.25
N VAL A 41 14.33 -7.57 26.28
CA VAL A 41 13.22 -8.15 27.05
C VAL A 41 13.81 -9.28 27.88
N ASP A 42 13.69 -9.18 29.20
CA ASP A 42 14.22 -10.17 30.16
C ASP A 42 15.71 -10.51 29.95
N GLY A 43 16.51 -9.46 29.69
CA GLY A 43 17.96 -9.59 29.43
C GLY A 43 18.32 -10.12 28.05
N ARG A 44 17.34 -10.46 27.20
CA ARG A 44 17.56 -10.95 25.82
C ARG A 44 17.31 -9.85 24.79
N LYS A 45 18.20 -9.76 23.81
CA LYS A 45 18.06 -8.89 22.64
C LYS A 45 17.08 -9.50 21.65
N VAL A 46 15.95 -8.86 21.41
CA VAL A 46 14.92 -9.27 20.44
C VAL A 46 14.70 -8.18 19.40
N ARG A 47 14.45 -8.58 18.15
CA ARG A 47 14.05 -7.62 17.09
C ARG A 47 12.68 -7.05 17.39
N ILE A 48 12.50 -5.77 17.09
CA ILE A 48 11.18 -5.14 17.22
C ILE A 48 10.23 -5.61 16.13
N THR A 49 8.93 -5.55 16.40
CA THR A 49 7.89 -5.83 15.41
C THR A 49 7.62 -4.62 14.51
N LEU A 50 6.88 -4.83 13.42
CA LEU A 50 6.42 -3.74 12.56
C LEU A 50 5.47 -2.76 13.28
N ASP A 51 4.71 -3.25 14.25
CA ASP A 51 3.83 -2.40 15.09
C ASP A 51 4.66 -1.48 15.97
N GLN A 52 5.67 -2.05 16.65
CA GLN A 52 6.60 -1.29 17.49
C GLN A 52 7.39 -0.28 16.65
N ALA A 53 7.82 -0.65 15.44
CA ALA A 53 8.46 0.29 14.53
C ALA A 53 7.51 1.43 14.12
N ALA A 54 6.22 1.16 13.91
CA ALA A 54 5.23 2.18 13.56
C ALA A 54 4.97 3.14 14.74
N GLU A 55 4.95 2.62 15.97
CA GLU A 55 4.89 3.42 17.20
C GLU A 55 6.08 4.38 17.29
N LEU A 56 7.30 3.89 17.05
CA LEU A 56 8.52 4.71 17.05
C LEU A 56 8.52 5.79 15.95
N VAL A 57 7.94 5.50 14.78
CA VAL A 57 7.80 6.46 13.68
C VAL A 57 6.70 7.48 13.94
N GLY A 58 5.78 7.21 14.88
CA GLY A 58 4.64 8.09 15.17
C GLY A 58 3.58 8.11 14.06
N CYS A 59 3.46 7.04 13.27
CA CYS A 59 2.45 6.91 12.22
C CYS A 59 1.71 5.58 12.34
N PRO A 60 0.36 5.56 12.21
CA PRO A 60 -0.39 4.31 12.27
C PRO A 60 0.14 3.29 11.26
N ARG A 61 0.40 2.06 11.71
CA ARG A 61 0.91 0.98 10.84
C ARG A 61 0.10 0.80 9.56
N LYS A 62 -1.23 0.81 9.66
CA LYS A 62 -2.13 0.68 8.49
C LYS A 62 -1.88 1.77 7.45
N THR A 63 -1.57 2.99 7.88
CA THR A 63 -1.22 4.10 6.97
C THR A 63 0.14 3.86 6.32
N LEU A 64 1.13 3.40 7.09
CA LEU A 64 2.46 3.07 6.57
C LEU A 64 2.43 1.89 5.58
N GLU A 65 1.63 0.87 5.85
CA GLU A 65 1.40 -0.27 4.96
C GLU A 65 0.77 0.16 3.64
N ASP A 66 -0.26 1.01 3.70
CA ASP A 66 -0.90 1.57 2.51
C ASP A 66 0.07 2.43 1.69
N TYR A 67 0.85 3.31 2.34
CA TYR A 67 1.91 4.07 1.67
C TYR A 67 2.95 3.17 1.02
N TYR A 68 3.46 2.19 1.76
CA TYR A 68 4.45 1.24 1.24
C TYR A 68 3.93 0.48 0.02
N TYR A 69 2.68 0.01 0.06
CA TYR A 69 2.05 -0.70 -1.04
C TYR A 69 1.87 0.19 -2.28
N LEU A 70 1.34 1.39 -2.10
CA LEU A 70 1.09 2.34 -3.18
C LEU A 70 2.39 2.82 -3.83
N LEU A 71 3.38 3.19 -3.03
CA LEU A 71 4.68 3.63 -3.52
C LEU A 71 5.36 2.50 -4.30
N ARG A 72 5.38 1.27 -3.78
CA ARG A 72 5.96 0.11 -4.48
C ARG A 72 5.28 -0.17 -5.82
N LYS A 73 3.95 -0.03 -5.89
CA LYS A 73 3.21 -0.17 -7.16
C LYS A 73 3.52 0.96 -8.13
N ALA A 74 3.48 2.20 -7.65
CA ALA A 74 3.67 3.37 -8.48
C ALA A 74 5.10 3.51 -8.99
N GLN A 75 6.11 2.99 -8.27
CA GLN A 75 7.51 2.98 -8.74
C GLN A 75 7.69 2.25 -10.08
N ASN A 76 6.83 1.28 -10.39
CA ASN A 76 6.83 0.58 -11.68
C ASN A 76 6.07 1.32 -12.79
N LEU A 77 5.38 2.42 -12.45
CA LEU A 77 4.50 3.18 -13.35
C LEU A 77 5.02 4.59 -13.61
N VAL A 78 5.66 5.20 -12.61
CA VAL A 78 6.16 6.58 -12.64
C VAL A 78 7.44 6.70 -11.80
N ASN A 79 8.28 7.67 -12.14
CA ASN A 79 9.38 8.09 -11.28
C ASN A 79 8.84 8.84 -10.06
N LEU A 80 9.01 8.27 -8.86
CA LEU A 80 8.49 8.86 -7.61
C LEU A 80 9.19 10.16 -7.23
N GLU A 81 10.47 10.33 -7.60
CA GLU A 81 11.23 11.54 -7.30
C GLU A 81 10.63 12.77 -8.00
N ASP A 82 10.19 12.61 -9.25
CA ASP A 82 9.53 13.67 -10.02
C ASP A 82 8.16 14.03 -9.44
N LYS A 83 7.59 13.16 -8.61
CA LYS A 83 6.25 13.30 -8.01
C LYS A 83 6.29 13.62 -6.53
N LYS A 84 7.45 13.95 -5.96
CA LYS A 84 7.65 14.19 -4.53
C LYS A 84 6.73 15.28 -3.94
N ASN A 85 6.40 16.30 -4.76
CA ASN A 85 5.55 17.44 -4.38
C ASN A 85 4.06 17.21 -4.64
N GLU A 86 3.68 16.05 -5.20
CA GLU A 86 2.28 15.67 -5.36
C GLU A 86 1.74 15.12 -4.04
N LYS A 87 0.41 15.17 -3.88
CA LYS A 87 -0.26 14.50 -2.76
C LYS A 87 -0.39 13.00 -3.00
N MET A 88 -0.47 12.21 -1.94
CA MET A 88 -0.66 10.74 -2.05
C MET A 88 -1.89 10.33 -2.86
N GLY A 89 -2.91 11.17 -2.97
CA GLY A 89 -4.07 10.98 -3.84
C GLY A 89 -3.72 10.85 -5.31
N PHE A 90 -2.67 11.53 -5.77
CA PHE A 90 -2.13 11.39 -7.13
C PHE A 90 -1.62 9.95 -7.36
N ILE A 91 -0.83 9.43 -6.42
CA ILE A 91 -0.33 8.04 -6.45
C ILE A 91 -1.49 7.05 -6.41
N ARG A 92 -2.49 7.28 -5.55
CA ARG A 92 -3.69 6.43 -5.48
C ARG A 92 -4.42 6.39 -6.82
N LYS A 93 -4.54 7.54 -7.49
CA LYS A 93 -5.20 7.65 -8.80
C LYS A 93 -4.45 6.83 -9.85
N ILE A 94 -3.13 6.99 -9.96
CA ILE A 94 -2.29 6.22 -10.89
C ILE A 94 -2.47 4.71 -10.67
N CYS A 95 -2.37 4.25 -9.42
CA CYS A 95 -2.50 2.82 -9.13
C CYS A 95 -3.91 2.28 -9.46
N ARG A 96 -4.97 3.09 -9.33
CA ARG A 96 -6.33 2.70 -9.70
C ARG A 96 -6.51 2.64 -11.21
N GLU A 97 -6.03 3.65 -11.92
CA GLU A 97 -6.11 3.72 -13.39
C GLU A 97 -5.35 2.56 -14.04
N ASN A 98 -4.14 2.28 -13.56
CA ASN A 98 -3.36 1.14 -14.04
C ASN A 98 -4.06 -0.20 -13.77
N LYS A 99 -4.67 -0.39 -12.59
CA LYS A 99 -5.46 -1.59 -12.30
C LYS A 99 -6.64 -1.73 -13.27
N LYS A 100 -7.34 -0.63 -13.58
CA LYS A 100 -8.45 -0.64 -14.54
C LYS A 100 -7.98 -1.00 -15.95
N GLN A 101 -6.87 -0.42 -16.40
CA GLN A 101 -6.27 -0.73 -17.71
C GLN A 101 -5.87 -2.20 -17.80
N GLN A 102 -5.22 -2.76 -16.78
CA GLN A 102 -4.86 -4.18 -16.75
C GLN A 102 -6.09 -5.10 -16.83
N GLN A 103 -7.21 -4.72 -16.21
CA GLN A 103 -8.45 -5.49 -16.30
C GLN A 103 -9.07 -5.44 -17.70
N LEU A 104 -9.03 -4.28 -18.35
CA LEU A 104 -9.53 -4.13 -19.72
C LEU A 104 -8.70 -4.95 -20.70
N LEU A 105 -7.37 -4.88 -20.60
CA LEU A 105 -6.46 -5.68 -21.43
C LEU A 105 -6.72 -7.18 -21.26
N LYS A 106 -6.91 -7.65 -20.03
CA LYS A 106 -7.23 -9.06 -19.76
C LYS A 106 -8.56 -9.50 -20.37
N GLN A 107 -9.58 -8.64 -20.33
CA GLN A 107 -10.89 -8.92 -20.94
C GLN A 107 -10.79 -8.97 -22.47
N GLU A 108 -10.00 -8.07 -23.06
CA GLU A 108 -9.74 -8.04 -24.49
C GLU A 108 -8.96 -9.29 -24.95
N GLU A 109 -7.91 -9.69 -24.21
CA GLU A 109 -7.17 -10.94 -24.44
C GLU A 109 -8.08 -12.18 -24.35
N GLU A 110 -8.96 -12.25 -23.33
CA GLU A 110 -9.93 -13.34 -23.18
C GLU A 110 -10.92 -13.39 -24.36
N PHE A 111 -11.40 -12.23 -24.84
CA PHE A 111 -12.27 -12.13 -26.00
C PHE A 111 -11.60 -12.60 -27.29
N TYR A 112 -10.34 -12.19 -27.53
CA TYR A 112 -9.57 -12.65 -28.69
C TYR A 112 -9.33 -14.16 -28.65
N GLN A 113 -8.97 -14.70 -27.48
CA GLN A 113 -8.72 -16.13 -27.33
C GLN A 113 -9.97 -16.97 -27.61
N ILE A 114 -11.14 -16.53 -27.10
CA ILE A 114 -12.43 -17.20 -27.37
C ILE A 114 -12.74 -17.18 -28.87
N ASN A 115 -12.61 -16.04 -29.54
CA ASN A 115 -12.91 -15.94 -30.97
C ASN A 115 -11.95 -16.78 -31.83
N GLN A 116 -10.68 -16.87 -31.43
CA GLN A 116 -9.70 -17.70 -32.12
C GLN A 116 -10.07 -19.19 -32.02
N PHE A 117 -10.43 -19.68 -30.82
CA PHE A 117 -10.91 -21.05 -30.65
C PHE A 117 -12.17 -21.35 -31.48
N GLN A 118 -13.10 -20.40 -31.58
CA GLN A 118 -14.32 -20.57 -32.39
C GLN A 118 -14.04 -20.63 -33.90
N LEU A 119 -13.01 -19.95 -34.40
CA LEU A 119 -12.62 -20.03 -35.82
C LEU A 119 -11.92 -21.34 -36.15
N ASP A 120 -11.08 -21.84 -35.22
CA ASP A 120 -10.35 -23.09 -35.40
C ASP A 120 -11.28 -24.33 -35.37
N GLU A 121 -12.41 -24.28 -34.65
CA GLU A 121 -13.43 -25.36 -34.64
C GLU A 121 -14.26 -25.47 -35.93
N ILE A 122 -14.28 -24.44 -36.79
CA ILE A 122 -15.11 -24.42 -38.01
C ILE A 122 -14.37 -25.01 -39.23
N HIS A 123 -13.07 -25.32 -39.12
CA HIS A 123 -12.24 -25.74 -40.26
C HIS A 123 -11.92 -27.25 -40.33
N ASP A 124 -12.59 -28.08 -39.52
CA ASP A 124 -12.34 -29.54 -39.41
C ASP A 124 -13.52 -30.42 -39.91
N ASP A 125 -14.39 -29.89 -40.80
CA ASP A 125 -15.46 -30.62 -41.51
C ASP A 125 -15.27 -30.63 -43.04
#